data_AF-A0A0A8JHS9-F1
#
_entry.id   AF-A0A0A8JHS9-F1
#
_cell.length_a   1.000
_cell.length_b   1.000
_cell.length_c   1.000
_cell.angle_alpha   90.00
_cell.angle_beta   90.00
_cell.angle_gamma   90.00
#
_symmetry.space_group_name_H-M   'P 1'
#
loop_
_entity.id
_entity.type
_entity.pdbx_description
1 polymer ?
#
loop_
_entity_poly.entity_id
_entity_poly.type
_entity_poly.pdbx_seq_one_letter_code
_entity_poly.pdbx_strand_id
1 'polypeptide(L)'
;MKKIQLTSDIDLLKLQLAWCKRQDQLLEEISNKLHEMKRIAQYAAVHELSQWKAEELNGQLQKMKKEIERLEKKLEEPFANEGFLN
;
A
#
# COMPACT_ATOMS: atom_id res chain seq x y z
N MET A 1 30.57 -29.17 4.89
CA MET A 1 29.39 -28.94 4.02
C MET A 1 28.26 -28.11 4.66
N LYS A 2 28.10 -28.02 6.00
CA LYS A 2 27.03 -27.21 6.64
C LYS A 2 27.17 -25.67 6.57
N LYS A 3 28.36 -25.12 6.28
CA LYS A 3 28.61 -23.67 6.32
C LYS A 3 28.07 -22.90 5.10
N ILE A 4 27.96 -23.55 3.93
CA ILE A 4 27.46 -22.91 2.70
C ILE A 4 25.93 -22.82 2.71
N GLN A 5 25.24 -23.85 3.24
CA GLN A 5 23.79 -23.87 3.40
C GLN A 5 23.28 -22.84 4.43
N LEU A 6 24.00 -22.63 5.53
CA LEU A 6 23.60 -21.64 6.54
C LEU A 6 23.65 -20.20 5.99
N THR A 7 24.60 -19.89 5.12
CA THR A 7 24.71 -18.56 4.50
C THR A 7 23.53 -18.30 3.56
N SER A 8 23.14 -19.29 2.75
CA SER A 8 21.97 -19.18 1.86
C SER A 8 20.66 -19.04 2.62
N ASP A 9 20.50 -19.74 3.75
CA ASP A 9 19.27 -19.67 4.54
C ASP A 9 19.13 -18.31 5.24
N ILE A 10 20.23 -17.75 5.76
CA ILE A 10 20.24 -16.41 6.36
C ILE A 10 19.96 -15.33 5.31
N ASP A 11 20.54 -15.45 4.12
CA ASP A 11 20.34 -14.48 3.06
C ASP A 11 18.89 -14.53 2.52
N LEU A 12 18.30 -15.72 2.40
CA LEU A 12 16.88 -15.89 2.09
C LEU A 12 15.97 -15.23 3.14
N LEU A 13 16.25 -15.45 4.44
CA LEU A 13 15.47 -14.84 5.53
C LEU A 13 15.58 -13.31 5.54
N LYS A 14 16.75 -12.76 5.23
CA LYS A 14 16.93 -11.30 5.10
C LYS A 14 16.11 -10.73 3.94
N LEU A 15 16.07 -11.43 2.81
CA LEU A 15 15.25 -11.03 1.66
C LEU A 15 13.76 -11.08 2.02
N GLN A 16 13.30 -12.17 2.63
CA GLN A 16 11.91 -12.30 3.10
C GLN A 16 11.54 -11.18 4.07
N LEU A 17 12.44 -10.85 5.02
CA LEU A 17 12.23 -9.74 5.94
C LEU A 17 12.14 -8.39 5.22
N ALA A 18 13.00 -8.15 4.23
CA ALA A 18 12.95 -6.92 3.44
C ALA A 18 11.65 -6.80 2.65
N TRP A 19 11.19 -7.91 2.04
CA TRP A 19 9.92 -7.97 1.34
C TRP A 19 8.74 -7.72 2.28
N CYS A 20 8.67 -8.37 3.45
CA CYS A 20 7.61 -8.11 4.43
C CYS A 20 7.58 -6.65 4.87
N LYS A 21 8.75 -6.02 5.14
CA LYS A 21 8.82 -4.61 5.49
C LYS A 21 8.29 -3.69 4.38
N ARG A 22 8.57 -4.02 3.12
CA ARG A 22 8.05 -3.29 1.96
C ARG A 22 6.53 -3.43 1.87
N GLN A 23 5.99 -4.62 2.10
CA GLN A 23 4.54 -4.87 2.12
C GLN A 23 3.87 -4.09 3.26
N ASP A 24 4.45 -4.10 4.46
CA ASP A 24 3.94 -3.35 5.63
C ASP A 24 3.86 -1.85 5.34
N GLN A 25 4.89 -1.27 4.71
CA GLN A 25 4.89 0.15 4.31
C GLN A 25 3.78 0.48 3.32
N LEU A 26 3.58 -0.37 2.31
CA LEU A 26 2.50 -0.19 1.32
C LEU A 26 1.12 -0.27 1.99
N LEU A 27 0.93 -1.21 2.93
CA LEU A 27 -0.31 -1.35 3.69
C LEU A 27 -0.57 -0.14 4.60
N GLU A 28 0.47 0.41 5.23
CA GLU A 28 0.36 1.63 6.02
C GLU A 28 -0.07 2.82 5.15
N GLU A 29 0.51 2.98 3.96
CA GLU A 29 0.10 4.02 3.00
C GLU A 29 -1.36 3.88 2.56
N ILE A 30 -1.81 2.66 2.25
CA ILE A 30 -3.21 2.38 1.90
C ILE A 30 -4.13 2.71 3.08
N SER A 31 -3.77 2.27 4.29
CA SER A 31 -4.55 2.51 5.50
C SER A 31 -4.73 4.01 5.78
N ASN A 32 -3.66 4.80 5.63
CA ASN A 32 -3.70 6.24 5.79
C ASN A 32 -4.65 6.91 4.78
N LYS A 33 -4.63 6.48 3.52
CA LYS A 33 -5.55 6.99 2.49
C LYS A 33 -7.00 6.62 2.78
N LEU A 34 -7.27 5.39 3.21
CA LEU A 34 -8.61 4.94 3.58
C LEU A 34 -9.15 5.72 4.78
N HIS A 35 -8.31 6.02 5.77
CA HIS A 35 -8.69 6.87 6.90
C HIS A 35 -9.06 8.28 6.45
N GLU A 36 -8.32 8.87 5.50
CA GLU A 36 -8.65 10.19 4.97
C GLU A 36 -9.95 10.18 4.15
N MET A 37 -10.17 9.15 3.32
CA MET A 37 -11.43 8.96 2.61
C MET A 37 -12.62 8.86 3.58
N LYS A 38 -12.45 8.13 4.68
CA LYS A 38 -13.45 8.05 5.75
C LYS A 38 -13.74 9.42 6.37
N ARG A 39 -12.71 10.22 6.65
CA ARG A 39 -12.89 11.58 7.18
C ARG A 39 -13.69 12.48 6.23
N ILE A 40 -13.41 12.41 4.93
CA ILE A 40 -14.18 13.13 3.91
C ILE A 40 -15.65 12.68 3.90
N ALA A 41 -15.90 11.38 3.91
CA ALA A 41 -17.26 10.84 3.93
C ALA A 41 -18.03 11.26 5.18
N GLN A 42 -17.37 11.22 6.36
CA GLN A 42 -17.95 11.68 7.62
C GLN A 42 -18.26 13.18 7.60
N TYR A 43 -17.35 14.00 7.06
CA TYR A 43 -17.58 15.43 6.90
C TYR A 43 -18.79 15.70 5.99
N ALA A 44 -18.86 15.03 4.85
CA ALA A 44 -19.96 15.19 3.89
C ALA A 44 -21.31 14.71 4.42
N ALA A 45 -21.33 13.74 5.34
CA ALA A 45 -22.57 13.21 5.91
C ALA A 45 -23.25 14.16 6.91
N VAL A 46 -22.49 15.07 7.53
CA VAL A 46 -23.00 15.95 8.60
C VAL A 46 -23.08 17.43 8.21
N HIS A 47 -22.57 17.81 7.03
CA HIS A 47 -22.63 19.17 6.52
C HIS A 47 -23.51 19.25 5.27
N GLU A 48 -24.29 20.32 5.16
CA GLU A 48 -24.90 20.69 3.89
C GLU A 48 -23.82 21.19 2.93
N LEU A 49 -23.59 20.44 1.86
CA LEU A 49 -22.58 20.77 0.87
C LEU A 49 -23.23 21.50 -0.32
N SER A 50 -22.58 22.58 -0.76
CA SER A 50 -22.87 23.11 -2.09
C SER A 50 -22.44 22.09 -3.16
N GLN A 51 -23.04 22.17 -4.34
CA GLN A 51 -22.67 21.32 -5.47
C GLN A 51 -21.16 21.38 -5.76
N TRP A 52 -20.59 22.58 -5.79
CA TRP A 52 -19.15 22.78 -6.00
C TRP A 52 -18.31 22.06 -4.93
N LYS A 53 -18.70 22.14 -3.66
CA LYS A 53 -17.95 21.48 -2.59
C LYS A 53 -18.07 19.96 -2.66
N ALA A 54 -19.25 19.44 -3.02
CA ALA A 54 -19.46 18.01 -3.23
C ALA A 54 -18.61 17.48 -4.40
N GLU A 55 -18.52 18.22 -5.50
CA GLU A 55 -17.66 17.89 -6.65
C GLU A 55 -16.18 17.88 -6.26
N GLU A 56 -15.72 18.87 -5.48
CA GLU A 56 -14.35 18.93 -4.96
C GLU A 56 -14.01 17.69 -4.11
N LEU A 57 -14.85 17.37 -3.12
CA LEU A 57 -14.64 16.22 -2.24
C LEU A 57 -14.66 14.89 -3.01
N ASN A 58 -15.57 14.76 -3.98
CA ASN A 58 -15.59 13.60 -4.87
C ASN A 58 -14.30 13.50 -5.69
N GLY A 59 -13.77 14.61 -6.19
CA GLY A 59 -12.48 14.65 -6.88
C GLY A 59 -11.33 14.14 -6.01
N GLN A 60 -11.31 14.52 -4.73
CA GLN A 60 -10.32 14.05 -3.76
C GLN A 60 -10.45 12.53 -3.51
N LEU A 61 -11.68 12.03 -3.33
CA LEU A 61 -11.94 10.59 -3.16
C LEU A 61 -11.50 9.78 -4.39
N GLN A 62 -11.79 10.26 -5.60
CA GLN A 62 -11.37 9.58 -6.83
C GLN A 62 -9.84 9.56 -7.00
N LYS A 63 -9.15 10.63 -6.59
CA LYS A 63 -7.69 10.65 -6.59
C LYS A 63 -7.13 9.61 -5.62
N MET A 64 -7.64 9.57 -4.39
CA MET A 64 -7.20 8.58 -3.38
C MET A 64 -7.49 7.16 -3.82
N LYS A 65 -8.66 6.90 -4.42
CA LYS A 65 -9.01 5.59 -4.99
C LYS A 65 -7.96 5.12 -6.01
N LYS A 66 -7.60 5.98 -6.97
CA LYS A 66 -6.56 5.66 -7.97
C LYS A 66 -5.19 5.43 -7.35
N GLU A 67 -4.86 6.13 -6.28
CA GLU A 67 -3.60 5.92 -5.55
C GLU A 67 -3.60 4.58 -4.81
N ILE A 68 -4.72 4.22 -4.16
CA ILE A 68 -4.89 2.91 -3.51
C ILE A 68 -4.78 1.79 -4.55
N GLU A 69 -5.48 1.87 -5.68
CA GLU A 69 -5.41 0.87 -6.76
C GLU A 69 -3.96 0.65 -7.25
N ARG A 70 -3.15 1.72 -7.31
CA ARG A 70 -1.73 1.63 -7.66
C ARG A 70 -0.89 0.95 -6.58
N LEU A 71 -1.20 1.18 -5.30
CA LEU A 71 -0.52 0.57 -4.17
C LEU A 71 -0.88 -0.91 -4.05
N GLU A 72 -2.16 -1.26 -4.23
CA GLU A 72 -2.64 -2.65 -4.28
C GLU A 72 -1.92 -3.44 -5.38
N LYS A 73 -1.76 -2.85 -6.57
CA LYS A 73 -0.96 -3.47 -7.63
C LYS A 73 0.50 -3.74 -7.24
N LYS A 74 1.09 -2.90 -6.38
CA LYS A 74 2.46 -3.14 -5.86
C LYS A 74 2.49 -4.24 -4.80
N LEU A 75 1.41 -4.45 -4.06
CA LEU A 75 1.30 -5.57 -3.11
C LEU A 75 1.26 -6.91 -3.83
N GLU A 76 0.63 -6.96 -5.01
CA GLU A 76 0.59 -8.15 -5.86
C GLU A 76 1.95 -8.54 -6.47
N GLU A 77 2.97 -7.67 -6.39
CA GLU A 77 4.30 -7.99 -6.90
C GLU A 77 4.91 -9.16 -6.11
N PRO A 78 5.20 -10.29 -6.78
CA PRO A 78 5.72 -11.47 -6.11
C PRO A 78 7.11 -11.20 -5.55
N PHE A 79 7.43 -11.89 -4.46
CA PHE A 79 8.76 -11.92 -3.84
C PHE A 79 9.90 -12.12 -4.86
N ALA A 80 9.65 -12.81 -5.98
CA ALA A 80 10.65 -13.19 -6.98
C ALA A 80 10.85 -12.18 -8.14
N ASN A 81 10.06 -11.10 -8.24
CA ASN A 81 10.19 -10.13 -9.34
C ASN A 81 11.35 -9.14 -9.16
N GLU A 82 11.98 -9.12 -7.98
CA GLU A 82 13.31 -8.55 -7.82
C GLU A 82 14.30 -9.66 -8.20
N GLY A 83 14.85 -9.61 -9.42
CA GLY A 83 15.52 -10.72 -10.13
C GLY A 83 16.73 -11.36 -9.43
N PHE A 84 16.47 -12.17 -8.40
CA PHE A 84 17.51 -12.74 -7.54
C PHE A 84 17.44 -14.27 -7.42
N LEU A 85 16.66 -14.95 -8.28
CA LEU A 85 16.61 -16.40 -8.43
C LEU A 85 16.96 -16.87 -9.86
N ASN A 86 17.95 -16.24 -10.50
CA ASN A 86 18.65 -16.79 -11.67
C ASN A 86 20.12 -17.02 -11.33
#